data_AF-A0A3M3J903-F1
#
_entry.id   AF-A0A3M3J903-F1
#
_cell.length_a   1.000
_cell.length_b   1.000
_cell.length_c   1.000
_cell.angle_alpha   90.00
_cell.angle_beta   90.00
_cell.angle_gamma   90.00
#
_symmetry.space_group_name_H-M   'P 1'
#
loop_
_entity.id
_entity.type
_entity.pdbx_description
1 polymer ?
#
loop_
_entity_poly.entity_id
_entity_poly.type
_entity_poly.pdbx_seq_one_letter_code
_entity_poly.pdbx_strand_id
1 'polypeptide(L)'
;MLRHRIWRTSVAIGSCIIGLSYAVLSVHHGFEVPGELFHAALFLAAGIALLYHTFKRQNEGSQMPGPLTSQQIAEYECAMETIGNALAARSQAIHDERSKAEPNQEALSKLRQEQADLVIERSKISIDDVDSVRRVIANYGAQVRAQI
;
A
#
# COMPACT_ATOMS: atom_id res chain seq x y z
N MET A 1 -1.13 -6.64 9.97
CA MET A 1 -0.44 -6.98 8.69
C MET A 1 0.90 -6.26 8.51
N LEU A 2 1.01 -4.95 8.83
CA LEU A 2 2.25 -4.17 8.67
C LEU A 2 3.46 -4.73 9.44
N ARG A 3 3.25 -5.19 10.67
CA ARG A 3 4.30 -5.75 11.56
C ARG A 3 4.94 -7.04 11.02
N HIS A 4 4.13 -7.88 10.35
CA HIS A 4 4.62 -9.11 9.70
C HIS A 4 5.41 -8.79 8.42
N ARG A 5 5.08 -7.69 7.73
CA ARG A 5 5.78 -7.23 6.53
C ARG A 5 7.17 -6.68 6.87
N ILE A 6 7.26 -5.85 7.90
CA ILE A 6 8.52 -5.28 8.41
C ILE A 6 9.46 -6.40 8.87
N TRP A 7 8.94 -7.38 9.60
CA TRP A 7 9.74 -8.51 10.08
C TRP A 7 10.35 -9.33 8.93
N ARG A 8 9.57 -9.62 7.88
CA ARG A 8 10.05 -10.37 6.71
C ARG A 8 11.11 -9.60 5.92
N THR A 9 10.96 -8.29 5.75
CA THR A 9 11.97 -7.47 5.06
C THR A 9 13.26 -7.37 5.85
N SER A 10 13.19 -7.27 7.18
CA SER A 10 14.37 -7.25 8.04
C SER A 10 15.14 -8.58 8.00
N VAL A 11 14.43 -9.72 7.99
CA VAL A 11 15.06 -11.05 7.86
C VAL A 11 15.72 -11.22 6.50
N ALA A 12 15.08 -10.78 5.42
CA ALA A 12 15.64 -10.88 4.06
C ALA A 12 16.92 -10.04 3.90
N ILE A 13 16.93 -8.81 4.41
CA ILE A 13 18.11 -7.94 4.39
C ILE A 13 19.23 -8.55 5.23
N GLY A 14 18.92 -9.08 6.41
CA GLY A 14 19.89 -9.77 7.26
C GLY A 14 20.57 -10.96 6.57
N SER A 15 19.80 -11.82 5.91
CA SER A 15 20.34 -12.98 5.18
C SER A 15 21.25 -12.57 4.01
N CYS A 16 20.91 -11.49 3.28
CA CYS A 16 21.76 -10.98 2.20
C CYS A 16 23.10 -10.42 2.73
N ILE A 17 23.08 -9.71 3.87
CA ILE A 17 24.31 -9.18 4.49
C ILE A 17 25.21 -10.33 4.91
N ILE A 18 24.67 -11.36 5.57
CA ILE A 18 25.44 -12.53 6.02
C ILE A 18 26.08 -13.24 4.82
N GLY A 19 25.30 -13.50 3.74
CA GLY A 19 25.82 -14.14 2.54
C GLY A 19 26.93 -13.32 1.84
N LEU A 20 26.78 -11.99 1.79
CA LEU A 20 27.79 -11.09 1.23
C LEU A 20 29.07 -11.07 2.08
N SER A 21 28.94 -11.04 3.41
CA SER A 21 30.08 -11.07 4.33
C SER A 21 30.89 -12.35 4.19
N TYR A 22 30.24 -13.51 4.07
CA TYR A 22 30.92 -14.79 3.82
C TYR A 22 31.63 -14.81 2.47
N ALA A 23 31.00 -14.28 1.41
CA ALA A 23 31.63 -14.19 0.09
C ALA A 23 32.89 -13.32 0.11
N VAL A 24 32.84 -12.15 0.76
CA VAL A 24 34.00 -11.25 0.89
C VAL A 24 35.11 -11.88 1.73
N LEU A 25 34.77 -12.54 2.84
CA LEU A 25 35.75 -13.22 3.70
C LEU A 25 36.45 -14.36 2.94
N SER A 26 35.71 -15.13 2.14
CA SER A 26 36.25 -16.24 1.34
C SER A 26 37.23 -15.78 0.25
N VAL A 27 37.01 -14.59 -0.33
CA VAL A 27 37.93 -13.98 -1.31
C VAL A 27 39.21 -13.50 -0.64
N HIS A 28 39.14 -13.01 0.60
CA HIS A 28 40.29 -12.45 1.30
C HIS A 28 41.19 -13.50 1.97
N HIS A 29 40.65 -14.67 2.37
CA HIS A 29 41.40 -15.68 3.13
C HIS A 29 41.85 -16.88 2.30
N GLY A 30 41.43 -16.99 1.03
CA GLY A 30 41.68 -18.17 0.21
C GLY A 30 40.78 -19.34 0.65
N PHE A 31 40.27 -20.11 -0.31
CA PHE A 31 39.26 -21.14 -0.05
C PHE A 31 39.83 -22.34 0.71
N GLU A 32 39.80 -22.32 2.04
CA GLU A 32 40.25 -23.46 2.85
C GLU A 32 39.18 -24.54 3.09
N VAL A 33 37.88 -24.29 2.81
CA VAL A 33 36.82 -25.29 3.06
C VAL A 33 35.81 -25.38 1.90
N PRO A 34 35.60 -26.56 1.28
CA PRO A 34 34.71 -26.76 0.14
C PRO A 34 33.19 -26.65 0.44
N GLY A 35 32.82 -26.03 1.56
CA GLY A 35 31.43 -25.81 1.97
C GLY A 35 31.02 -24.34 2.04
N GLU A 36 31.95 -23.39 2.21
CA GLU A 36 31.56 -22.00 2.52
C GLU A 36 30.94 -21.26 1.34
N LEU A 37 31.44 -21.52 0.13
CA LEU A 37 30.81 -21.03 -1.10
C LEU A 37 29.39 -21.57 -1.28
N PHE A 38 29.15 -22.82 -0.89
CA PHE A 38 27.84 -23.44 -0.98
C PHE A 38 26.85 -22.81 -0.01
N HIS A 39 27.29 -22.53 1.23
CA HIS A 39 26.47 -21.83 2.22
C HIS A 39 26.20 -20.37 1.80
N ALA A 40 27.20 -19.65 1.32
CA ALA A 40 27.04 -18.28 0.82
C ALA A 40 26.03 -18.24 -0.34
N ALA A 41 26.15 -19.16 -1.31
CA ALA A 41 25.22 -19.29 -2.41
C ALA A 41 23.80 -19.64 -1.94
N LEU A 42 23.66 -20.54 -0.96
CA LEU A 42 22.36 -20.95 -0.41
C LEU A 42 21.66 -19.80 0.32
N PHE A 43 22.37 -19.05 1.17
CA PHE A 43 21.81 -17.90 1.88
C PHE A 43 21.46 -16.75 0.93
N LEU A 44 22.28 -16.50 -0.10
CA LEU A 44 21.98 -15.52 -1.14
C LEU A 44 20.74 -15.94 -1.94
N ALA A 45 20.66 -17.20 -2.38
CA ALA A 45 19.51 -17.72 -3.12
C ALA A 45 18.23 -17.69 -2.27
N ALA A 46 18.30 -18.05 -0.99
CA ALA A 46 17.18 -17.96 -0.06
C ALA A 46 16.74 -16.51 0.19
N GLY A 47 17.69 -15.58 0.35
CA GLY A 47 17.42 -14.15 0.47
C GLY A 47 16.74 -13.58 -0.77
N ILE A 48 17.26 -13.90 -1.96
CA ILE A 48 16.67 -13.52 -3.25
C ILE A 48 15.29 -14.16 -3.41
N ALA A 49 15.09 -15.43 -3.06
CA ALA A 49 13.80 -16.11 -3.14
C ALA A 49 12.76 -15.50 -2.19
N LEU A 50 13.17 -15.08 -0.98
CA LEU A 50 12.29 -14.39 -0.03
C LEU A 50 11.94 -12.98 -0.48
N LEU A 51 12.91 -12.23 -1.04
CA LEU A 51 12.66 -10.94 -1.67
C LEU A 51 11.73 -11.12 -2.88
N TYR A 52 12.04 -12.06 -3.75
CA TYR A 52 11.22 -12.41 -4.92
C TYR A 52 9.82 -12.81 -4.49
N HIS A 53 9.60 -13.66 -3.48
CA HIS A 53 8.25 -13.98 -3.01
C HIS A 53 7.56 -12.78 -2.35
N THR A 54 8.30 -11.88 -1.69
CA THR A 54 7.71 -10.68 -1.07
C THR A 54 7.28 -9.65 -2.11
N PHE A 55 8.07 -9.47 -3.18
CA PHE A 55 7.75 -8.60 -4.33
C PHE A 55 6.79 -9.26 -5.33
N LYS A 56 6.95 -10.55 -5.62
CA LYS A 56 6.03 -11.33 -6.44
C LYS A 56 4.66 -11.40 -5.80
N ARG A 57 4.50 -11.39 -4.47
CA ARG A 57 3.16 -11.26 -3.86
C ARG A 57 2.49 -9.90 -4.14
N GLN A 58 3.23 -8.85 -4.50
CA GLN A 58 2.63 -7.64 -5.09
C GLN A 58 2.24 -7.84 -6.56
N ASN A 59 2.95 -8.69 -7.32
CA ASN A 59 2.65 -9.01 -8.73
C ASN A 59 1.76 -10.25 -8.96
N GLU A 60 1.51 -11.07 -7.95
CA GLU A 60 0.57 -12.21 -7.98
C GLU A 60 -0.88 -11.73 -7.79
N GLY A 61 -1.08 -10.42 -7.58
CA GLY A 61 -2.33 -9.73 -7.91
C GLY A 61 -2.40 -9.23 -9.36
N SER A 62 -1.36 -9.45 -10.18
CA SER A 62 -1.31 -9.11 -11.60
C SER A 62 -1.14 -10.38 -12.44
N GLN A 63 -1.94 -11.39 -12.16
CA GLN A 63 -2.50 -12.16 -13.26
C GLN A 63 -3.47 -11.18 -13.91
N MET A 64 -3.18 -10.68 -15.13
CA MET A 64 -4.16 -9.82 -15.82
C MET A 64 -5.50 -10.56 -15.73
N PRO A 65 -6.49 -10.02 -15.01
CA PRO A 65 -7.78 -10.67 -14.98
C PRO A 65 -8.24 -10.75 -16.44
N GLY A 66 -9.07 -11.75 -16.75
CA GLY A 66 -9.86 -11.67 -17.98
C GLY A 66 -10.48 -10.26 -18.11
N PRO A 67 -10.78 -9.80 -19.32
CA PRO A 67 -11.22 -8.42 -19.54
C PRO A 67 -12.25 -8.00 -18.48
N LEU A 68 -11.96 -6.90 -17.77
CA LEU A 68 -12.85 -6.37 -16.74
C LEU A 68 -14.25 -6.24 -17.30
N THR A 69 -15.25 -6.70 -16.55
CA THR A 69 -16.63 -6.53 -16.98
C THR A 69 -17.00 -5.05 -16.97
N SER A 70 -17.89 -4.63 -17.87
CA SER A 70 -18.40 -3.25 -17.88
C SER A 70 -19.01 -2.85 -16.54
N GLN A 71 -19.59 -3.81 -15.81
CA GLN A 71 -20.12 -3.58 -14.47
C GLN A 71 -19.01 -3.28 -13.44
N GLN A 72 -17.89 -4.01 -13.46
CA GLN A 72 -16.76 -3.73 -12.56
C GLN A 72 -16.16 -2.35 -12.81
N ILE A 73 -16.04 -1.96 -14.09
CA ILE A 73 -15.56 -0.62 -14.47
C ILE A 73 -16.52 0.44 -13.94
N ALA A 74 -17.83 0.27 -14.16
CA ALA A 74 -18.85 1.22 -13.69
C ALA A 74 -18.89 1.32 -12.15
N GLU A 75 -18.81 0.19 -11.43
CA GLU A 75 -18.76 0.20 -9.97
C GLU A 75 -17.49 0.91 -9.46
N TYR A 76 -16.33 0.66 -10.07
CA TYR A 76 -15.09 1.33 -9.70
C TYR A 76 -15.13 2.84 -9.96
N GLU A 77 -15.62 3.27 -11.13
CA GLU A 77 -15.82 4.68 -11.45
C GLU A 77 -16.76 5.35 -10.44
N CYS A 78 -17.88 4.69 -10.12
CA CYS A 78 -18.83 5.17 -9.12
C CYS A 78 -18.16 5.33 -7.73
N ALA A 79 -17.33 4.38 -7.30
CA ALA A 79 -16.61 4.48 -6.03
C ALA A 79 -15.61 5.65 -6.04
N MET A 80 -14.86 5.83 -7.14
CA MET A 80 -13.90 6.92 -7.30
C MET A 80 -14.56 8.31 -7.34
N GLU A 81 -15.72 8.42 -7.99
CA GLU A 81 -16.53 9.63 -7.99
C GLU A 81 -17.08 9.91 -6.59
N THR A 82 -17.63 8.89 -5.92
CA THR A 82 -18.21 9.03 -4.58
C THR A 82 -17.19 9.56 -3.57
N ILE A 83 -15.99 8.98 -3.53
CA ILE A 83 -14.95 9.44 -2.61
C ILE A 83 -14.38 10.81 -3.04
N GLY A 84 -14.34 11.11 -4.34
CA GLY A 84 -14.00 12.43 -4.87
C GLY A 84 -14.95 13.51 -4.38
N ASN A 85 -16.25 13.24 -4.41
CA ASN A 85 -17.27 14.17 -3.91
C ASN A 85 -17.15 14.38 -2.39
N ALA A 86 -16.87 13.33 -1.62
CA ALA A 86 -16.60 13.45 -0.19
C ALA A 86 -15.38 14.35 0.11
N LEU A 87 -14.30 14.22 -0.68
CA LEU A 87 -13.12 15.09 -0.59
C LEU A 87 -13.42 16.55 -0.93
N ALA A 88 -14.24 16.78 -1.95
CA ALA A 88 -14.69 18.13 -2.32
C ALA A 88 -15.50 18.77 -1.18
N ALA A 89 -16.45 18.02 -0.59
CA ALA A 89 -17.24 18.49 0.55
C ALA A 89 -16.36 18.85 1.76
N ARG A 90 -15.32 18.05 2.07
CA ARG A 90 -14.37 18.39 3.14
C ARG A 90 -13.52 19.61 2.81
N SER A 91 -13.09 19.75 1.56
CA SER A 91 -12.38 20.94 1.10
C SER A 91 -13.23 22.21 1.28
N GLN A 92 -14.51 22.13 0.93
CA GLN A 92 -15.46 23.23 1.11
C GLN A 92 -15.66 23.55 2.59
N ALA A 93 -15.92 22.56 3.45
CA ALA A 93 -16.08 22.76 4.89
C ALA A 93 -14.84 23.39 5.55
N ILE A 94 -13.64 23.02 5.11
CA ILE A 94 -12.39 23.66 5.55
C ILE A 94 -12.35 25.12 5.11
N HIS A 95 -12.72 25.41 3.86
CA HIS A 95 -12.76 26.77 3.35
C HIS A 95 -13.75 27.64 4.14
N ASP A 96 -14.96 27.13 4.38
CA ASP A 96 -16.04 27.81 5.11
C ASP A 96 -15.65 28.07 6.57
N GLU A 97 -14.98 27.12 7.23
CA GLU A 97 -14.50 27.33 8.60
C GLU A 97 -13.36 28.37 8.66
N ARG A 98 -12.47 28.39 7.65
CA ARG A 98 -11.38 29.37 7.58
C ARG A 98 -11.85 30.79 7.26
N SER A 99 -13.01 30.94 6.61
CA SER A 99 -13.55 32.26 6.24
C SER A 99 -14.33 32.94 7.36
N LYS A 100 -14.59 32.25 8.49
CA LYS A 100 -15.21 32.84 9.68
C LYS A 100 -14.30 33.90 10.31
N ALA A 101 -14.92 34.88 10.97
CA ALA A 101 -14.21 35.93 11.70
C ALA A 101 -13.29 35.36 12.80
N GLU A 102 -13.74 34.30 13.46
CA GLU A 102 -12.95 33.52 14.43
C GLU A 102 -13.00 32.03 14.04
N PRO A 103 -12.02 31.54 13.25
CA PRO A 103 -11.98 30.14 12.83
C PRO A 103 -11.74 29.20 14.02
N ASN A 104 -12.55 28.14 14.12
CA ASN A 104 -12.35 27.10 15.12
C ASN A 104 -11.20 26.15 14.69
N GLN A 105 -10.07 26.25 15.39
CA GLN A 105 -8.88 25.45 15.07
C GLN A 105 -9.08 23.94 15.29
N GLU A 106 -9.89 23.54 16.26
CA GLU A 106 -10.19 22.12 16.54
C GLU A 106 -11.07 21.53 15.43
N ALA A 107 -12.07 22.29 14.97
CA ALA A 107 -12.88 21.91 13.82
C ALA A 107 -12.01 21.79 12.55
N LEU A 108 -11.10 22.74 12.32
CA LEU A 108 -10.17 22.68 11.19
C LEU A 108 -9.21 21.49 11.26
N SER A 109 -8.66 21.16 12.43
CA SER A 109 -7.78 20.00 12.57
C SER A 109 -8.52 18.70 12.29
N LYS A 110 -9.77 18.58 12.78
CA LYS A 110 -10.63 17.43 12.52
C LYS A 110 -10.94 17.29 11.03
N LEU A 111 -11.36 18.37 10.37
CA LEU A 111 -11.67 18.35 8.94
C LEU A 111 -10.45 17.99 8.08
N ARG A 112 -9.26 18.48 8.44
CA ARG A 112 -8.00 18.11 7.75
C ARG A 112 -7.64 16.64 7.95
N GLN A 113 -7.84 16.11 9.16
CA GLN A 113 -7.63 14.69 9.42
C GLN A 113 -8.58 13.83 8.58
N GLU A 114 -9.87 14.17 8.57
CA GLU A 114 -10.87 13.48 7.76
C GLU A 114 -10.55 13.54 6.25
N GLN A 115 -10.07 14.69 5.76
CA GLN A 115 -9.61 14.82 4.37
C GLN A 115 -8.38 13.93 4.09
N ALA A 116 -7.41 13.89 5.00
CA ALA A 116 -6.22 13.04 4.85
C ALA A 116 -6.59 11.54 4.82
N ASP A 117 -7.52 11.13 5.69
CA ASP A 117 -8.03 9.75 5.74
C ASP A 117 -8.72 9.37 4.43
N LEU A 118 -9.56 10.27 3.88
CA LEU A 118 -10.19 10.09 2.56
C LEU A 118 -9.17 9.97 1.41
N VAL A 119 -8.10 10.77 1.43
CA VAL A 119 -7.02 10.66 0.42
C VAL A 119 -6.33 9.31 0.50
N ILE A 120 -6.03 8.85 1.72
CA ILE A 120 -5.43 7.54 1.95
C ILE A 120 -6.38 6.43 1.50
N GLU A 121 -7.68 6.53 1.80
CA GLU A 121 -8.67 5.55 1.38
C GLU A 121 -8.80 5.49 -0.15
N ARG A 122 -8.90 6.64 -0.82
CA ARG A 122 -8.91 6.74 -2.29
C ARG A 122 -7.70 6.06 -2.91
N SER A 123 -6.52 6.20 -2.31
CA SER A 123 -5.29 5.57 -2.83
C SER A 123 -5.27 4.03 -2.69
N LYS A 124 -6.15 3.46 -1.86
CA LYS A 124 -6.24 2.01 -1.61
C LYS A 124 -7.31 1.32 -2.44
N ILE A 125 -8.18 2.08 -3.12
CA ILE A 125 -9.23 1.52 -3.99
C ILE A 125 -8.54 0.85 -5.17
N SER A 126 -8.81 -0.44 -5.36
CA SER A 126 -8.36 -1.18 -6.53
C SER A 126 -9.58 -1.67 -7.30
N ILE A 127 -9.54 -1.54 -8.62
CA ILE A 127 -10.58 -2.08 -9.51
C ILE A 127 -10.70 -3.62 -9.41
N ASP A 128 -9.62 -4.28 -9.00
CA ASP A 128 -9.58 -5.73 -8.79
C ASP A 128 -10.13 -6.15 -7.41
N ASP A 129 -10.32 -5.21 -6.48
CA ASP A 129 -10.90 -5.46 -5.16
C ASP A 129 -12.35 -4.94 -5.12
N VAL A 130 -13.26 -5.75 -5.65
CA VAL A 130 -14.71 -5.45 -5.72
C VAL A 130 -15.29 -5.16 -4.34
N ASP A 131 -14.79 -5.80 -3.29
CA ASP A 131 -15.26 -5.53 -1.94
C ASP A 131 -14.81 -4.15 -1.46
N SER A 132 -13.61 -3.68 -1.82
CA SER A 132 -13.20 -2.30 -1.55
C SER A 132 -14.07 -1.28 -2.24
N VAL A 133 -14.38 -1.51 -3.51
CA VAL A 133 -15.24 -0.65 -4.34
C VAL A 133 -16.62 -0.52 -3.71
N ARG A 134 -17.24 -1.65 -3.35
CA ARG A 134 -18.58 -1.66 -2.72
C ARG A 134 -18.59 -1.02 -1.33
N ARG A 135 -17.54 -1.23 -0.53
CA ARG A 135 -17.41 -0.58 0.79
C ARG A 135 -17.38 0.95 0.65
N VAL A 136 -16.61 1.48 -0.30
CA VAL A 136 -16.53 2.93 -0.54
C VAL A 136 -17.89 3.50 -0.95
N ILE A 137 -18.58 2.83 -1.88
CA ILE A 137 -19.93 3.23 -2.29
C ILE A 137 -20.90 3.19 -1.10
N ALA A 138 -20.83 2.16 -0.26
CA ALA A 138 -21.71 2.05 0.91
C ALA A 138 -21.43 3.15 1.95
N ASN A 139 -20.16 3.38 2.26
CA ASN A 139 -19.74 4.31 3.32
C ASN A 139 -19.98 5.78 2.95
N TYR A 140 -19.71 6.14 1.70
CA TYR A 140 -19.75 7.54 1.26
C TYR A 140 -20.92 7.85 0.34
N GLY A 141 -21.55 6.84 -0.27
CA GLY A 141 -22.69 7.05 -1.17
C GLY A 141 -23.89 7.70 -0.49
N ALA A 142 -24.11 7.43 0.81
CA ALA A 142 -25.14 8.13 1.59
C ALA A 142 -24.81 9.62 1.81
N GLN A 143 -23.52 9.96 2.00
CA GLN A 143 -23.08 11.33 2.21
C GLN A 143 -23.21 12.15 0.92
N VAL A 144 -22.88 11.54 -0.22
CA VAL A 144 -23.04 12.18 -1.55
C VAL A 144 -24.52 12.35 -1.89
N ARG A 145 -25.37 11.35 -1.66
CA ARG A 145 -26.82 11.48 -1.90
C ARG A 145 -27.50 12.53 -1.04
N ALA A 146 -26.96 12.86 0.13
CA ALA A 146 -27.48 13.92 0.98
C ALA A 146 -27.08 15.34 0.51
N GLN A 147 -26.20 15.45 -0.50
CA GLN A 147 -25.68 16.71 -1.05
C GLN A 147 -26.25 17.04 -2.44
N ILE A 148 -27.08 16.15 -3.02
CA ILE A 148 -27.83 16.32 -4.27
C ILE A 148 -29.28 16.66 -3.92
#